data_AF-W1X7C7-F1
#
_entry.id   AF-W1X7C7-F1
#
_cell.length_a   1.000
_cell.length_b   1.000
_cell.length_c   1.000
_cell.angle_alpha   90.00
_cell.angle_beta   90.00
_cell.angle_gamma   90.00
#
_symmetry.space_group_name_H-M   'P 1'
#
loop_
_entity.id
_entity.type
_entity.pdbx_description
1 polymer ?
#
loop_
_entity_poly.entity_id
_entity_poly.type
_entity_poly.pdbx_seq_one_letter_code
_entity_poly.pdbx_strand_id
1 'polypeptide(L)' 'VNSPIARGLIGKEEDDVVVIKTPGGEVEFEVIKVEYL' A
#
# COMPACT_ATOMS: atom_id res chain seq x y z
N VAL A 1 4.78 10.55 -7.07
CA VAL A 1 3.81 9.72 -6.33
C VAL A 1 2.80 10.60 -5.57
N ASN A 2 1.62 10.84 -6.15
CA ASN A 2 0.61 11.77 -5.59
C ASN A 2 -0.56 11.09 -4.87
N SER A 3 -0.64 9.75 -4.85
CA SER A 3 -1.66 9.00 -4.11
C SER A 3 -1.13 8.55 -2.73
N PRO A 4 -1.94 8.66 -1.64
CA PRO A 4 -1.59 8.10 -0.33
C PRO A 4 -1.29 6.60 -0.36
N ILE A 5 -2.04 5.85 -1.19
CA ILE A 5 -1.87 4.40 -1.37
C ILE A 5 -0.52 4.13 -2.04
N ALA A 6 -0.22 4.84 -3.13
CA ALA A 6 1.04 4.66 -3.86
C ALA A 6 2.27 4.98 -3.01
N ARG A 7 2.15 5.84 -1.98
CA ARG A 7 3.26 6.11 -1.05
C ARG A 7 3.41 5.03 0.01
N GLY A 8 2.30 4.51 0.54
CA GLY A 8 2.37 3.47 1.57
C GLY A 8 2.78 2.09 1.04
N LEU A 9 2.73 1.88 -0.27
CA LEU A 9 3.19 0.66 -0.93
C LEU A 9 4.66 0.71 -1.40
N ILE A 10 5.37 1.83 -1.25
CA ILE A 10 6.77 1.94 -1.70
C ILE A 10 7.68 1.05 -0.84
N GLY A 11 8.43 0.16 -1.49
CA GLY A 11 9.39 -0.72 -0.82
C GLY A 11 8.74 -1.84 0.00
N LYS A 12 7.48 -2.16 -0.30
CA LYS A 12 6.74 -3.29 0.29
C LYS A 12 6.84 -4.52 -0.58
N GLU A 13 6.78 -5.67 0.08
CA GLU A 13 6.95 -6.98 -0.54
C GLU A 13 5.63 -7.76 -0.55
N GLU A 14 5.57 -8.87 -1.26
CA GLU A 14 4.42 -9.79 -1.19
C GLU A 14 4.21 -10.28 0.25
N ASP A 15 2.96 -10.51 0.64
CA ASP A 15 2.51 -10.87 1.99
C ASP A 15 2.68 -9.76 3.08
N ASP A 16 3.15 -8.56 2.72
CA ASP A 16 3.18 -7.44 3.66
C ASP A 16 1.77 -6.88 3.91
N VAL A 17 1.49 -6.60 5.19
CA VAL A 17 0.31 -5.85 5.62
C VAL A 17 0.68 -4.39 5.88
N VAL A 18 -0.08 -3.46 5.30
CA VAL A 18 0.13 -2.01 5.43
C VAL A 18 -1.14 -1.28 5.81
N VAL A 19 -0.99 -0.27 6.68
CA VAL A 19 -2.09 0.63 7.05
C VAL A 19 -1.91 1.95 6.33
N ILE A 20 -2.90 2.32 5.51
CA ILE A 20 -2.90 3.55 4.73
C ILE A 20 -3.84 4.57 5.37
N LYS A 21 -3.30 5.74 5.71
CA LYS A 21 -4.09 6.88 6.17
C LYS A 21 -4.72 7.61 4.99
N THR A 22 -6.04 7.55 4.90
CA THR A 22 -6.84 8.31 3.95
C THR A 22 -7.67 9.37 4.70
N PRO A 23 -8.20 10.40 4.02
CA PRO A 23 -9.11 11.36 4.66
C PRO A 23 -10.36 10.73 5.30
N GLY A 24 -10.77 9.53 4.85
CA GLY A 24 -11.89 8.79 5.41
C GLY A 24 -11.53 7.88 6.59
N GLY A 25 -10.27 7.83 7.00
CA GLY A 25 -9.77 6.96 8.06
C GLY A 25 -8.58 6.08 7.64
N GLU A 26 -8.17 5.22 8.57
CA GLU A 26 -7.14 4.21 8.36
C GLU A 26 -7.75 2.99 7.65
N VAL A 27 -7.09 2.53 6.59
CA VAL A 27 -7.50 1.34 5.82
C VAL A 27 -6.31 0.38 5.76
N GLU A 28 -6.54 -0.87 6.15
CA GLU A 28 -5.54 -1.94 6.10
C GLU A 28 -5.59 -2.66 4.75
N PHE A 29 -4.41 -2.93 4.19
CA PHE A 29 -4.23 -3.64 2.92
C PHE A 29 -3.16 -4.71 3.06
N GLU A 30 -3.32 -5.78 2.28
CA GLU A 30 -2.33 -6.86 2.14
C GLU A 30 -1.80 -6.86 0.70
N VAL A 31 -0.49 -6.96 0.55
CA VAL A 31 0.15 -7.03 -0.76
C VAL A 31 0.09 -8.47 -1.28
N ILE A 32 -0.88 -8.74 -2.15
CA ILE A 32 -1.09 -10.09 -2.70
C ILE A 32 -0.08 -10.46 -3.79
N LYS A 33 0.46 -9.47 -4.52
CA LYS A 33 1.40 -9.71 -5.62
C LYS A 33 2.20 -8.46 -5.99
N VAL A 34 3.46 -8.63 -6.35
CA VAL A 34 4.30 -7.59 -6.98
C VAL A 34 4.68 -8.03 -8.40
N GLU A 35 4.36 -7.21 -9.40
CA GLU A 35 4.67 -7.47 -10.80
C GLU A 35 5.60 -6.39 -11.37
N TYR A 36 6.64 -6.82 -12.09
CA TYR A 36 7.55 -5.95 -12.84
C TYR A 36 7.16 -5.98 -14.33
N LEU A 37 7.15 -4.81 -14.96
CA LEU A 37 6.90 -4.63 -16.40
C LEU A 37 8.22 -4.44 -17.17
#